data_AF-A0A034VV26-F1
#
_entry.id   AF-A0A034VV26-F1
#
_cell.length_a   1.000
_cell.length_b   1.000
_cell.length_c   1.000
_cell.angle_alpha   90.00
_cell.angle_beta   90.00
_cell.angle_gamma   90.00
#
_symmetry.space_group_name_H-M   'P 1'
#
loop_
_entity.id
_entity.type
_entity.pdbx_description
1 polymer ?
#
loop_
_entity_poly.entity_id
_entity_poly.type
_entity_poly.pdbx_seq_one_letter_code
_entity_poly.pdbx_strand_id
1 'polypeptide(L)'
;MEREEFYGVTLSEKEPLAQYEMEEPTTTAEDQKLVIKQICLGAEAKNGEFNVVQVETRINQKETLKIPIAVLKAGETRALRPNVEFLNTSVTFKLIQGTGPVHMYGQNLYGQNLYGENSVEYGEVPWSENEEMDDEDDDEYDEEVSPPPQTNGKNGHKRK
;
A
#
# COMPACT_ATOMS: atom_id res chain seq x y z
N MET A 1 9.29 24.33 -6.31
CA MET A 1 8.16 25.00 -5.62
C MET A 1 7.14 23.93 -5.34
N GLU A 2 6.63 23.80 -4.12
CA GLU A 2 5.66 22.75 -3.83
C GLU A 2 4.33 23.02 -4.55
N ARG A 3 3.82 21.99 -5.23
CA ARG A 3 2.56 22.03 -5.98
C ARG A 3 1.73 20.82 -5.58
N GLU A 4 0.46 21.06 -5.33
CA GLU A 4 -0.53 20.00 -5.08
C GLU A 4 -1.66 20.12 -6.08
N GLU A 5 -2.02 18.98 -6.67
CA GLU A 5 -3.12 18.84 -7.61
C GLU A 5 -4.08 17.75 -7.12
N PHE A 6 -5.37 17.97 -7.31
CA PHE A 6 -6.36 16.92 -7.08
C PHE A 6 -6.24 15.84 -8.15
N TYR A 7 -6.15 14.58 -7.74
CA TYR A 7 -6.23 13.43 -8.63
C TYR A 7 -7.58 12.73 -8.46
N GLY A 8 -8.26 12.41 -9.56
CA GLY A 8 -9.52 11.69 -9.54
C GLY A 8 -9.77 10.92 -10.83
N VAL A 9 -10.18 9.67 -10.70
CA VAL A 9 -10.51 8.79 -11.83
C VAL A 9 -11.73 7.92 -11.50
N THR A 10 -12.41 7.43 -12.54
CA THR A 10 -13.51 6.48 -12.40
C THR A 10 -13.23 5.26 -13.24
N LEU A 11 -13.39 4.07 -12.66
CA LEU A 11 -13.28 2.79 -13.36
C LEU A 11 -14.66 2.16 -13.48
N SER A 12 -14.95 1.59 -14.64
CA SER A 12 -16.21 0.88 -14.92
C SER A 12 -15.97 -0.29 -15.88
N GLU A 13 -17.00 -1.08 -16.15
CA GLU A 13 -16.91 -2.14 -17.17
C GLU A 13 -16.52 -1.58 -18.57
N LYS A 14 -16.98 -0.37 -18.90
CA LYS A 14 -16.67 0.27 -20.19
C LYS A 14 -15.27 0.88 -20.23
N GLU A 15 -14.83 1.40 -19.10
CA GLU A 15 -13.53 2.05 -18.92
C GLU A 15 -12.83 1.41 -17.70
N PRO A 16 -12.30 0.19 -17.83
CA PRO A 16 -11.78 -0.56 -16.71
C PRO A 16 -10.34 -0.18 -16.35
N LEU A 17 -9.72 0.76 -17.07
CA LEU A 17 -8.32 1.15 -16.94
C LEU A 17 -8.20 2.66 -16.76
N ALA A 18 -7.37 3.08 -15.82
CA ALA A 18 -6.91 4.45 -15.68
C ALA A 18 -5.38 4.47 -15.54
N GLN A 19 -4.72 5.24 -16.39
CA GLN A 19 -3.27 5.40 -16.36
C GLN A 19 -2.92 6.74 -15.73
N TYR A 20 -1.92 6.71 -14.85
CA TYR A 20 -1.25 7.87 -14.31
C TYR A 20 0.19 7.81 -14.77
N GLU A 21 0.62 8.82 -15.51
CA GLU A 21 1.97 8.94 -16.02
C GLU A 21 2.73 9.99 -15.21
N MET A 22 3.95 9.63 -14.80
CA MET A 22 4.88 10.58 -14.20
C MET A 22 5.31 11.61 -15.26
N GLU A 23 5.43 12.87 -14.87
CA GLU A 23 5.99 13.90 -15.72
C GLU A 23 7.47 13.60 -16.01
N GLU A 24 7.95 13.93 -17.21
CA GLU A 24 9.38 13.78 -17.51
C GLU A 24 10.19 14.71 -16.59
N PRO A 25 11.32 14.25 -16.04
CA PRO A 25 12.12 15.05 -15.13
C PRO A 25 12.57 16.34 -15.84
N THR A 26 12.17 17.48 -15.30
CA THR A 26 12.63 18.78 -15.77
C THR A 26 14.08 19.04 -15.32
N THR A 27 14.68 20.14 -15.77
CA THR A 27 16.03 20.54 -15.35
C THR A 27 16.13 20.81 -13.85
N THR A 28 15.01 21.10 -13.19
CA THR A 28 14.86 21.10 -11.74
C THR A 28 14.26 19.75 -11.34
N ALA A 29 15.10 18.86 -10.81
CA ALA A 29 14.65 17.55 -10.31
C ALA A 29 13.68 17.74 -9.14
N GLU A 30 12.39 17.82 -9.43
CA GLU A 30 11.30 17.80 -8.46
C GLU A 30 10.78 16.36 -8.37
N ASP A 31 10.57 15.86 -7.15
CA ASP A 31 9.89 14.60 -6.90
C ASP A 31 8.40 14.75 -7.21
N GLN A 32 7.78 13.68 -7.68
CA GLN A 32 6.35 13.58 -7.92
C GLN A 32 5.77 12.38 -7.15
N LYS A 33 4.73 12.63 -6.35
CA LYS A 33 4.11 11.63 -5.48
C LYS A 33 2.60 11.60 -5.67
N LEU A 34 2.08 10.48 -6.16
CA LEU A 34 0.65 10.20 -6.21
C LEU A 34 0.21 9.54 -4.90
N VAL A 35 -0.79 10.12 -4.24
CA VAL A 35 -1.38 9.56 -3.01
C VAL A 35 -2.84 9.25 -3.24
N ILE A 36 -3.24 7.98 -3.15
CA ILE A 36 -4.64 7.55 -3.24
C ILE A 36 -5.28 7.61 -1.85
N LYS A 37 -6.12 8.62 -1.63
CA LYS A 37 -6.76 8.87 -0.34
C LYS A 37 -8.04 8.06 -0.15
N GLN A 38 -8.84 7.90 -1.19
CA GLN A 38 -10.10 7.15 -1.09
C GLN A 38 -10.43 6.41 -2.39
N ILE A 39 -11.07 5.25 -2.22
CA ILE A 39 -11.68 4.45 -3.28
C ILE A 39 -13.12 4.18 -2.84
N CYS A 40 -14.11 4.56 -3.64
CA CYS A 40 -15.53 4.37 -3.32
C CYS A 40 -16.31 3.75 -4.47
N LEU A 41 -17.26 2.90 -4.11
CA LEU A 41 -18.20 2.26 -5.02
C LEU A 41 -19.38 3.20 -5.29
N GLY A 42 -19.67 3.44 -6.57
CA GLY A 42 -20.78 4.25 -7.03
C GLY A 42 -22.13 3.74 -6.54
N ALA A 43 -23.14 4.60 -6.53
CA ALA A 43 -24.47 4.27 -6.02
C ALA A 43 -25.24 3.30 -6.94
N GLU A 44 -24.89 3.33 -8.23
CA GLU A 44 -25.44 2.54 -9.33
C GLU A 44 -24.76 1.17 -9.47
N ALA A 45 -23.75 0.87 -8.65
CA ALA A 45 -23.11 -0.44 -8.64
C ALA A 45 -24.09 -1.54 -8.24
N LYS A 46 -23.98 -2.70 -8.91
CA LYS A 46 -24.89 -3.83 -8.71
C LYS A 46 -24.82 -4.35 -7.27
N ASN A 47 -25.98 -4.55 -6.65
CA ASN A 47 -26.05 -5.09 -5.29
C ASN A 47 -25.46 -6.51 -5.23
N GLY A 48 -24.62 -6.77 -4.22
CA GLY A 48 -24.00 -8.08 -4.02
C GLY A 48 -22.82 -8.43 -4.95
N GLU A 49 -22.48 -7.59 -5.92
CA GLU A 49 -21.34 -7.80 -6.82
C GLU A 49 -20.03 -7.29 -6.19
N PHE A 50 -18.98 -8.12 -6.23
CA PHE A 50 -17.63 -7.69 -5.86
C PHE A 50 -17.01 -6.84 -6.97
N ASN A 51 -16.42 -5.72 -6.56
CA ASN A 51 -15.66 -4.81 -7.39
C ASN A 51 -14.22 -4.74 -6.87
N VAL A 52 -13.27 -5.21 -7.69
CA VAL A 52 -11.86 -5.34 -7.28
C VAL A 52 -10.99 -4.44 -8.12
N VAL A 53 -10.33 -3.49 -7.46
CA VAL A 53 -9.34 -2.60 -8.10
C VAL A 53 -7.95 -3.15 -7.84
N GLN A 54 -7.22 -3.38 -8.92
CA GLN A 54 -5.82 -3.76 -8.92
C GLN A 54 -4.96 -2.58 -9.36
N VAL A 55 -3.82 -2.41 -8.71
CA VAL A 55 -2.77 -1.51 -9.19
C VAL A 55 -1.67 -2.29 -9.90
N GLU A 56 -1.13 -1.70 -10.95
CA GLU A 56 0.07 -2.14 -11.65
C GLU A 56 1.10 -1.01 -11.61
N THR A 57 2.27 -1.27 -11.01
CA THR A 57 3.36 -0.29 -10.88
C THR A 57 4.72 -0.97 -10.98
N ARG A 58 5.75 -0.23 -11.38
CA ARG A 58 7.10 -0.75 -11.56
C ARG A 58 7.86 -0.72 -10.24
N ILE A 59 8.38 -1.87 -9.79
CA ILE A 59 9.26 -1.95 -8.61
C ILE A 59 10.69 -1.57 -9.01
N ASN A 60 11.14 -2.08 -10.15
CA ASN A 60 12.47 -1.84 -10.69
C ASN A 60 12.47 -2.00 -12.22
N GLN A 61 13.61 -1.83 -12.88
CA GLN A 61 13.69 -1.92 -14.34
C GLN A 61 13.18 -3.24 -14.94
N LYS A 62 13.13 -4.34 -14.18
CA LYS A 62 12.77 -5.67 -14.70
C LYS A 62 11.43 -6.18 -14.18
N GLU A 63 10.88 -5.56 -13.15
CA GLU A 63 9.75 -6.11 -12.40
C GLU A 63 8.61 -5.11 -12.26
N THR A 64 7.41 -5.63 -12.53
CA THR A 64 6.13 -4.94 -12.35
C THR A 64 5.32 -5.66 -11.29
N LEU A 65 4.88 -4.93 -10.27
CA LEU A 65 3.96 -5.41 -9.26
C LEU A 65 2.52 -5.29 -9.74
N LYS A 66 1.73 -6.33 -9.53
CA LYS A 66 0.27 -6.31 -9.71
C LYS A 66 -0.39 -6.78 -8.43
N ILE A 67 -1.14 -5.90 -7.75
CA ILE A 67 -1.74 -6.20 -6.46
C ILE A 67 -3.13 -5.56 -6.30
N PRO A 68 -4.16 -6.27 -5.80
CA PRO A 68 -5.43 -5.66 -5.43
C PRO A 68 -5.24 -4.63 -4.30
N ILE A 69 -5.77 -3.42 -4.50
CA ILE A 69 -5.75 -2.34 -3.51
C ILE A 69 -7.14 -2.00 -2.96
N ALA A 70 -8.20 -2.54 -3.56
CA ALA A 70 -9.56 -2.44 -3.05
C ALA A 70 -10.40 -3.66 -3.42
N VAL A 71 -11.24 -4.08 -2.47
CA VAL A 71 -12.35 -5.01 -2.69
C VAL A 71 -13.60 -4.34 -2.12
N LEU A 72 -14.56 -4.02 -2.99
CA LEU A 72 -15.77 -3.28 -2.66
C LEU A 72 -17.00 -4.10 -3.02
N LYS A 73 -18.09 -3.90 -2.28
CA LYS A 73 -19.38 -4.56 -2.54
C LYS A 73 -20.51 -3.76 -1.92
N ALA A 74 -21.52 -3.44 -2.72
CA ALA A 74 -22.71 -2.74 -2.24
C ALA A 74 -23.42 -3.57 -1.15
N GLY A 75 -23.79 -2.89 -0.05
CA GLY A 75 -24.35 -3.52 1.14
C GLY A 75 -23.31 -4.05 2.15
N GLU A 76 -22.02 -4.02 1.82
CA GLU A 76 -20.95 -4.54 2.68
C GLU A 76 -19.82 -3.52 2.85
N THR A 77 -19.02 -3.29 1.80
CA THR A 77 -17.91 -2.33 1.82
C THR A 77 -18.04 -1.36 0.66
N ARG A 78 -18.41 -0.11 0.98
CA ARG A 78 -18.74 0.90 -0.02
C ARG A 78 -17.61 1.90 -0.28
N ALA A 79 -16.69 2.05 0.67
CA ALA A 79 -15.52 2.91 0.51
C ALA A 79 -14.36 2.39 1.36
N LEU A 80 -13.14 2.66 0.89
CA LEU A 80 -11.87 2.37 1.57
C LEU A 80 -11.00 3.63 1.54
N ARG A 81 -10.17 3.79 2.57
CA ARG A 81 -9.15 4.86 2.65
C ARG A 81 -7.76 4.22 2.71
N PRO A 82 -7.23 3.76 1.57
CA PRO A 82 -6.01 2.96 1.56
C PRO A 82 -4.77 3.79 1.93
N ASN A 83 -4.76 5.10 1.64
CA ASN A 83 -3.62 5.99 1.84
C ASN A 83 -2.31 5.40 1.28
N VAL A 84 -2.37 4.90 0.05
CA VAL A 84 -1.23 4.30 -0.66
C VAL A 84 -0.54 5.39 -1.49
N GLU A 85 0.78 5.37 -1.47
CA GLU A 85 1.63 6.38 -2.08
C GLU A 85 2.50 5.76 -3.18
N PHE A 86 2.64 6.47 -4.30
CA PHE A 86 3.47 6.09 -5.44
C PHE A 86 4.42 7.25 -5.75
N LEU A 87 5.70 7.05 -5.48
CA LEU A 87 6.74 8.07 -5.62
C LEU A 87 7.54 7.81 -6.90
N ASN A 88 7.66 8.85 -7.73
CA ASN A 88 8.47 8.86 -8.96
C ASN A 88 8.24 7.64 -9.86
N THR A 89 6.98 7.23 -10.02
CA THR A 89 6.61 6.06 -10.83
C THR A 89 5.25 6.25 -11.50
N SER A 90 5.13 5.77 -12.74
CA SER A 90 3.83 5.64 -13.41
C SER A 90 3.03 4.48 -12.83
N VAL A 91 1.72 4.62 -12.83
CA VAL A 91 0.79 3.68 -12.18
C VAL A 91 -0.40 3.43 -13.10
N THR A 92 -0.80 2.16 -13.22
CA THR A 92 -2.05 1.79 -13.89
C THR A 92 -3.02 1.20 -12.88
N PHE A 93 -4.22 1.75 -12.78
CA PHE A 93 -5.32 1.20 -12.01
C PHE A 93 -6.26 0.42 -12.93
N LYS A 94 -6.69 -0.76 -12.48
CA LYS A 94 -7.56 -1.64 -13.24
C LYS A 94 -8.71 -2.18 -12.41
N LEU A 95 -9.92 -2.10 -12.93
CA LEU A 95 -11.06 -2.87 -12.42
C LEU A 95 -10.96 -4.29 -12.99
N ILE A 96 -10.52 -5.24 -12.17
CA ILE A 96 -10.29 -6.63 -12.60
C ILE A 96 -11.52 -7.53 -12.36
N GLN A 97 -12.47 -7.06 -11.57
CA GLN A 97 -13.74 -7.74 -11.28
C GLN A 97 -14.81 -6.69 -10.96
N GLY A 98 -16.05 -6.97 -11.34
CA GLY A 98 -17.20 -6.10 -11.12
C GLY A 98 -17.43 -5.12 -12.25
N THR A 99 -18.61 -4.48 -12.24
CA THR A 99 -19.02 -3.54 -13.29
C THR A 99 -18.87 -2.07 -12.93
N GLY A 100 -18.55 -1.79 -11.66
CA GLY A 100 -18.40 -0.44 -11.13
C GLY A 100 -19.72 0.34 -11.11
N PRO A 101 -19.65 1.68 -11.17
CA PRO A 101 -18.43 2.48 -11.21
C PRO A 101 -17.71 2.47 -9.86
N VAL A 102 -16.39 2.52 -9.92
CA VAL A 102 -15.52 2.74 -8.76
C VAL A 102 -14.79 4.06 -8.96
N HIS A 103 -15.02 5.00 -8.05
CA HIS A 103 -14.33 6.29 -8.07
C HIS A 103 -13.12 6.23 -7.14
N MET A 104 -12.01 6.78 -7.61
CA MET A 104 -10.77 6.89 -6.86
C MET A 104 -10.35 8.34 -6.85
N TYR A 105 -9.92 8.83 -5.70
CA TYR A 105 -9.39 10.18 -5.61
C TYR A 105 -8.30 10.32 -4.56
N GLY A 106 -7.53 11.39 -4.72
CA GLY A 106 -6.32 11.62 -3.98
C GLY A 106 -5.63 12.91 -4.37
N GLN A 107 -4.33 12.93 -4.16
CA GLN A 107 -3.48 14.09 -4.38
C GLN A 107 -2.30 13.69 -5.26
N ASN A 108 -1.91 14.60 -6.15
CA ASN A 108 -0.67 14.53 -6.90
C ASN A 108 0.22 15.68 -6.41
N LEU A 109 1.33 15.32 -5.78
CA LEU A 109 2.21 16.24 -5.08
C LEU A 109 3.53 16.36 -5.85
N TYR A 110 4.02 17.59 -5.97
CA TYR A 110 5.32 17.91 -6.57
C TYR A 110 6.14 18.74 -5.60
N GLY A 111 7.41 18.45 -5.45
CA GLY A 111 8.27 19.17 -4.52
C GLY A 111 9.67 18.57 -4.41
N GLN A 112 10.55 19.21 -3.64
CA GLN A 112 11.84 18.63 -3.29
C GLN A 112 11.70 17.81 -2.01
N ASN A 113 12.41 16.69 -1.92
CA ASN A 113 12.44 15.85 -0.72
C ASN A 113 11.05 15.33 -0.30
N LEU A 114 10.22 14.90 -1.26
CA LEU A 114 8.96 14.23 -0.92
C LEU A 114 9.17 12.88 -0.21
N TYR A 115 10.42 12.40 -0.19
CA TYR A 115 10.93 11.38 0.72
C TYR A 115 10.97 11.92 2.16
N GLY A 116 10.04 11.50 3.01
CA GLY A 116 10.16 11.71 4.47
C GLY A 116 9.28 12.78 5.11
N GLU A 117 8.34 13.40 4.41
CA GLU A 117 7.38 14.32 5.08
C GLU A 117 6.45 13.60 6.09
N ASN A 118 6.42 12.27 6.07
CA ASN A 118 5.80 11.40 7.08
C ASN A 118 6.81 10.56 7.89
N SER A 119 8.12 10.76 7.71
CA SER A 119 9.09 10.17 8.64
C SER A 119 9.05 10.99 9.91
N VAL A 120 8.27 10.53 10.88
CA VAL A 120 8.43 10.84 12.30
C VAL A 120 9.88 11.23 12.59
N GLU A 121 10.05 12.48 13.02
CA GLU A 121 11.26 13.01 13.64
C GLU A 121 11.56 12.14 14.88
N TYR A 122 12.14 10.96 14.67
CA TYR A 122 12.87 10.26 15.71
C TYR A 122 14.11 11.10 15.95
N GLY A 123 13.97 12.07 16.85
CA GLY A 123 15.09 12.84 17.37
C GLY A 123 16.22 11.88 17.71
N GLU A 124 17.41 12.20 17.21
CA GLU A 124 18.65 11.50 17.54
C GLU A 124 18.71 11.25 19.05
N VAL A 125 18.50 10.00 19.47
CA VAL A 125 18.85 9.57 20.81
C VAL A 125 20.37 9.42 20.79
N PRO A 126 21.15 10.28 21.47
CA PRO A 126 22.59 10.11 21.51
C PRO A 126 22.83 8.85 22.31
N TRP A 127 23.44 7.85 21.68
CA TRP A 127 23.93 6.65 22.34
C TRP A 127 24.98 7.08 23.38
N SER A 128 24.53 7.23 24.62
CA SER A 128 25.40 7.29 25.79
C SER A 128 26.10 5.94 25.90
N GLU A 129 27.33 5.84 25.41
CA GLU A 129 28.25 4.75 25.73
C GLU A 129 28.46 4.72 27.25
N ASN A 130 27.72 3.86 27.94
CA ASN A 130 28.12 3.41 29.27
C ASN A 130 27.49 2.05 29.54
N GLU A 131 28.25 0.99 29.27
CA GLU A 131 28.13 -0.27 29.99
C GLU A 131 29.49 -0.97 29.91
N GLU A 132 30.24 -0.86 31.00
CA GLU A 132 31.42 -1.68 31.28
C GLU A 132 30.94 -3.15 31.35
N MET A 133 31.37 -3.96 30.39
CA MET A 133 31.27 -5.41 30.46
C MET A 133 32.36 -5.91 31.43
N ASP A 134 31.95 -6.45 32.57
CA ASP A 134 32.80 -7.31 33.40
C ASP A 134 32.21 -8.72 33.30
N ASP A 135 32.87 -9.54 32.48
CA ASP A 135 32.61 -10.97 32.28
C ASP A 135 33.25 -11.75 33.43
N GLU A 136 32.45 -12.33 34.33
CA GLU A 136 32.86 -13.50 35.09
C GLU A 136 31.81 -14.61 34.95
N ASP A 137 32.21 -15.64 34.20
CA ASP A 137 31.62 -16.98 34.09
C ASP A 137 31.43 -17.61 35.48
N ASP A 138 30.26 -18.23 35.73
CA ASP A 138 30.18 -19.39 36.62
C ASP A 138 29.07 -20.35 36.16
N ASP A 139 29.38 -21.63 36.31
CA ASP A 139 28.88 -22.78 35.57
C ASP A 139 27.50 -23.34 36.03
N GLU A 140 26.98 -24.23 35.16
CA GLU A 140 26.35 -25.52 35.50
C GLU A 140 24.81 -25.70 35.37
N TYR A 141 24.44 -26.38 34.26
CA TYR A 141 23.31 -27.26 33.91
C TYR A 141 22.08 -27.40 34.84
N ASP A 142 20.85 -27.32 34.28
CA ASP A 142 19.93 -28.49 34.18
C ASP A 142 18.69 -28.29 33.27
N GLU A 143 18.31 -29.40 32.63
CA GLU A 143 17.07 -29.88 32.00
C GLU A 143 15.95 -28.97 31.39
N GLU A 144 15.65 -29.31 30.13
CA GLU A 144 14.34 -29.43 29.43
C GLU A 144 13.27 -28.33 29.58
N VAL A 145 12.80 -27.77 28.45
CA VAL A 145 11.59 -28.19 27.70
C VAL A 145 11.38 -27.19 26.54
N SER A 146 11.46 -27.68 25.30
CA SER A 146 11.10 -26.90 24.10
C SER A 146 9.57 -26.77 23.97
N PRO A 147 8.99 -25.57 23.85
CA PRO A 147 7.61 -25.45 23.41
C PRO A 147 7.52 -25.67 21.87
N PRO A 148 6.49 -26.39 21.38
CA PRO A 148 6.42 -26.83 19.99
C PRO A 148 6.02 -25.71 19.01
N PRO A 149 6.34 -25.86 17.70
CA PRO A 149 5.95 -24.91 16.66
C PRO A 149 4.43 -24.93 16.45
N GLN A 150 3.80 -23.75 16.52
CA GLN A 150 2.38 -23.58 16.20
C GLN A 150 2.16 -23.71 14.69
N THR A 151 1.56 -24.82 14.25
CA THR A 151 1.05 -24.97 12.88
C THR A 151 -0.39 -24.48 12.81
N ASN A 152 -0.65 -23.43 12.03
CA ASN A 152 -2.00 -22.97 11.73
C ASN A 152 -2.78 -24.06 10.97
N GLY A 153 -3.81 -24.58 11.62
CA GLY A 153 -4.62 -25.70 11.16
C GLY A 153 -5.40 -25.41 9.88
N LYS A 154 -5.14 -26.22 8.84
CA LYS A 154 -6.07 -26.45 7.73
C LYS A 154 -7.11 -27.48 8.18
N ASN A 155 -8.24 -27.03 8.73
CA ASN A 155 -9.38 -27.92 8.96
C ASN A 155 -10.16 -28.12 7.66
N GLY A 156 -9.87 -29.21 6.97
CA GLY A 156 -10.80 -29.85 6.05
C GLY A 156 -11.76 -30.75 6.83
N HIS A 157 -13.07 -30.55 6.64
CA HIS A 157 -14.08 -31.56 6.96
C HIS A 157 -15.11 -31.64 5.83
N LYS A 158 -14.92 -32.64 4.95
CA LYS A 158 -15.99 -33.30 4.21
C LYS A 158 -15.63 -34.77 4.11
N ARG A 159 -16.46 -35.63 4.72
CA ARG A 159 -16.95 -36.94 4.22
C ARG A 159 -17.43 -37.81 5.40
N LYS A 160 -18.73 -38.04 5.51
CA LYS A 160 -19.41 -39.24 4.99
C LYS A 160 -20.92 -39.01 5.03
#